data_AF-A0A7L3JZP5-F1
#
_entry.id   AF-A0A7L3JZP5-F1
#
_cell.length_a   1.000
_cell.length_b   1.000
_cell.length_c   1.000
_cell.angle_alpha   90.00
_cell.angle_beta   90.00
_cell.angle_gamma   90.00
#
_symmetry.space_group_name_H-M   'P 1'
#
loop_
_entity.id
_entity.type
_entity.pdbx_description
1 polymer ?
#
loop_
_entity_poly.entity_id
_entity_poly.type
_entity_poly.pdbx_seq_one_letter_code
_entity_poly.pdbx_strand_id
1 'polypeptide(L)'
;GCRSVSQVPVAEGKSVQQTVELLARRLEALGADKQGTFGVDCETYHTAAALGTQGQTGKLMYVMHNSEYPLSCFALFENGPCLVADANFDTLMVKLKGFFQNAKANKIESRGTRYQYCDFLVKLGTVTMGPSARGISVEV
;
A
#
# COMPACT_ATOMS: atom_id res chain seq x y z
N GLY A 1 -5.48 16.12 10.49
CA GLY A 1 -5.24 16.59 9.11
C GLY A 1 -6.05 15.74 8.15
N CYS A 2 -6.50 16.31 7.03
CA CYS A 2 -7.03 15.54 5.91
C CYS A 2 -5.86 14.82 5.23
N ARG A 3 -6.09 13.59 4.74
CA ARG A 3 -5.11 12.83 3.99
C ARG A 3 -5.77 12.26 2.74
N SER A 4 -5.11 12.37 1.60
CA SER A 4 -5.57 11.82 0.32
C SER A 4 -4.49 10.95 -0.29
N VAL A 5 -4.90 9.85 -0.92
CA VAL A 5 -4.01 8.98 -1.71
C VAL A 5 -4.54 8.91 -3.14
N SER A 6 -3.66 9.13 -4.10
CA SER A 6 -4.00 9.23 -5.52
C SER A 6 -3.03 8.39 -6.35
N GLN A 7 -3.53 7.71 -7.37
CA GLN A 7 -2.68 7.14 -8.41
C GLN A 7 -2.29 8.23 -9.41
N VAL A 8 -1.02 8.26 -9.82
CA VAL A 8 -0.54 9.17 -10.87
C VAL A 8 -0.33 8.39 -12.17
N PRO A 9 -0.86 8.87 -13.31
CA PRO A 9 -0.58 8.24 -14.60
C PRO A 9 0.90 8.35 -14.94
N VAL A 10 1.42 7.32 -15.63
CA VAL A 10 2.78 7.35 -16.18
C VAL A 10 2.82 8.36 -17.31
N ALA A 11 3.85 9.21 -17.34
CA ALA A 11 4.00 10.21 -18.39
C ALA A 11 4.22 9.52 -19.75
N GLU A 12 3.68 10.12 -20.82
CA GLU A 12 3.78 9.56 -22.16
C GLU A 12 5.24 9.33 -22.58
N GLY A 13 5.54 8.14 -23.10
CA GLY A 13 6.89 7.75 -23.51
C GLY A 13 7.89 7.57 -22.35
N LYS A 14 7.43 7.52 -21.09
CA LYS A 14 8.28 7.31 -19.90
C LYS A 14 7.98 6.00 -19.20
N SER A 15 8.96 5.49 -18.47
CA SER A 15 8.75 4.45 -17.47
C SER A 15 8.15 5.01 -16.18
N VAL A 16 7.67 4.13 -15.30
CA VAL A 16 7.23 4.48 -13.93
C VAL A 16 8.34 5.22 -13.20
N GLN A 17 9.56 4.68 -13.21
CA GLN A 17 10.71 5.27 -12.53
C GLN A 17 11.04 6.67 -13.09
N GLN A 18 11.07 6.83 -14.41
CA GLN A 18 11.34 8.13 -15.03
C GLN A 18 10.26 9.18 -14.68
N THR A 19 9.00 8.74 -14.55
CA THR A 19 7.90 9.63 -14.13
C THR A 19 8.04 10.01 -12.66
N VAL A 20 8.41 9.07 -11.79
CA VAL A 20 8.71 9.36 -10.37
C VAL A 20 9.85 10.37 -10.23
N GLU A 21 10.94 10.19 -10.97
CA GLU A 21 12.07 11.14 -10.97
C GLU A 21 11.66 12.52 -11.51
N LEU A 22 10.78 12.59 -12.51
CA LEU A 22 10.21 13.84 -12.99
C LEU A 22 9.37 14.54 -11.90
N LEU A 23 8.52 13.80 -11.19
CA LEU A 23 7.68 14.34 -10.11
C LEU A 23 8.53 14.79 -8.92
N ALA A 24 9.55 14.02 -8.54
CA ALA A 24 10.50 14.38 -7.49
C ALA A 24 11.18 15.72 -7.79
N ARG A 25 11.76 15.88 -8.99
CA ARG A 25 12.37 17.15 -9.42
C ARG A 25 11.39 18.32 -9.41
N ARG A 26 10.12 18.08 -9.75
CA ARG A 26 9.08 19.13 -9.69
C ARG A 26 8.77 19.54 -8.26
N LEU A 27 8.65 18.58 -7.32
CA LEU A 27 8.46 18.88 -5.90
C LEU A 27 9.63 19.71 -5.36
N GLU A 28 10.87 19.29 -5.64
CA GLU A 28 12.07 20.01 -5.22
C GLU A 28 12.14 21.41 -5.85
N ALA A 29 11.81 21.57 -7.13
CA ALA A 29 11.77 22.86 -7.80
C ALA A 29 10.68 23.80 -7.25
N LEU A 30 9.61 23.25 -6.68
CA LEU A 30 8.59 24.01 -5.95
C LEU A 30 9.06 24.41 -4.53
N GLY A 31 10.21 23.91 -4.08
CA GLY A 31 10.76 24.19 -2.74
C GLY A 31 10.37 23.15 -1.70
N ALA A 32 9.95 21.94 -2.10
CA ALA A 32 9.70 20.86 -1.15
C ALA A 32 11.01 20.24 -0.64
N ASP A 33 11.11 20.05 0.68
CA ASP A 33 12.28 19.47 1.33
C ASP A 33 12.14 17.97 1.48
N LYS A 34 13.20 17.21 1.21
CA LYS A 34 13.23 15.75 1.41
C LYS A 34 13.31 15.40 2.90
N GLN A 35 12.34 14.63 3.40
CA GLN A 35 12.17 14.26 4.81
C GLN A 35 12.35 12.74 5.09
N GLY A 36 13.02 12.03 4.18
CA GLY A 36 13.30 10.59 4.30
C GLY A 36 12.44 9.73 3.38
N THR A 37 12.16 8.49 3.81
CA THR A 37 11.48 7.48 3.00
C THR A 37 10.31 6.85 3.74
N PHE A 38 9.42 6.19 3.00
CA PHE A 38 8.33 5.39 3.55
C PHE A 38 8.23 4.06 2.81
N GLY A 39 7.61 3.08 3.46
CA GLY A 39 7.20 1.83 2.86
C GLY A 39 5.86 1.40 3.42
N VAL A 40 4.94 1.04 2.53
CA VAL A 40 3.70 0.34 2.86
C VAL A 40 3.73 -0.99 2.12
N ASP A 41 3.54 -2.09 2.82
CA ASP A 41 3.32 -3.38 2.19
C ASP A 41 1.92 -3.91 2.53
N CYS A 42 1.34 -4.66 1.58
CA CYS A 42 -0.01 -5.15 1.63
C CYS A 42 -0.05 -6.61 1.19
N GLU A 43 -0.52 -7.47 2.09
CA GLU A 43 -0.81 -8.87 1.82
C GLU A 43 -2.31 -9.06 1.60
N THR A 44 -2.66 -9.82 0.55
CA THR A 44 -4.06 -10.14 0.24
C THR A 44 -4.35 -11.59 0.60
N TYR A 45 -5.45 -11.80 1.31
CA TYR A 45 -5.95 -13.10 1.71
C TYR A 45 -7.35 -13.32 1.12
N HIS A 46 -7.55 -14.48 0.50
CA HIS A 46 -8.86 -14.95 0.05
C HIS A 46 -9.58 -15.68 1.17
N THR A 47 -10.87 -15.43 1.37
CA THR A 47 -11.68 -16.32 2.22
C THR A 47 -11.77 -17.70 1.59
N ALA A 48 -11.57 -18.75 2.40
CA ALA A 48 -11.70 -20.13 1.95
C ALA A 48 -13.13 -20.41 1.43
N ALA A 49 -13.24 -21.22 0.37
CA ALA A 49 -14.51 -21.55 -0.28
C ALA A 49 -15.56 -22.14 0.68
N ALA A 50 -15.12 -22.79 1.78
CA ALA A 50 -16.00 -23.33 2.81
C ALA A 50 -16.81 -22.26 3.59
N LEU A 51 -16.39 -20.99 3.55
CA LEU A 51 -17.14 -19.86 4.13
C LEU A 51 -18.08 -19.17 3.14
N GLY A 52 -17.99 -19.51 1.85
CA GLY A 52 -18.82 -18.92 0.81
C GLY A 52 -20.09 -19.74 0.54
N THR A 53 -21.18 -19.05 0.25
CA THR A 53 -22.31 -19.67 -0.47
C THR A 53 -21.86 -20.05 -1.89
N GLN A 54 -22.18 -21.27 -2.34
CA GLN A 54 -21.85 -21.72 -3.71
C GLN A 54 -22.23 -20.66 -4.75
N GLY A 55 -21.25 -20.21 -5.54
CA GLY A 55 -21.45 -19.23 -6.62
C GLY A 55 -21.02 -17.79 -6.31
N GLN A 56 -20.56 -17.47 -5.10
CA GLN A 56 -19.97 -16.15 -4.80
C GLN A 56 -18.44 -16.20 -4.78
N THR A 57 -17.80 -15.22 -5.42
CA THR A 57 -16.37 -14.92 -5.23
C THR A 57 -16.12 -14.58 -3.77
N GLY A 58 -15.21 -15.30 -3.11
CA GLY A 58 -14.87 -15.06 -1.71
C GLY A 58 -14.35 -13.63 -1.51
N LYS A 59 -14.75 -13.01 -0.39
CA LYS A 59 -14.29 -11.67 0.00
C LYS A 59 -12.79 -11.66 0.26
N LEU A 60 -12.18 -10.50 0.07
CA LEU A 60 -10.76 -10.31 0.36
C LEU A 60 -10.52 -9.70 1.74
N MET A 61 -9.41 -10.10 2.36
CA MET A 61 -8.82 -9.43 3.51
C MET A 61 -7.46 -8.86 3.10
N TYR A 62 -7.25 -7.57 3.35
CA TYR A 62 -6.00 -6.88 3.11
C TYR A 62 -5.31 -6.61 4.44
N VAL A 63 -4.06 -7.02 4.58
CA VAL A 63 -3.26 -6.80 5.78
C VAL A 63 -2.08 -5.91 5.39
N MET A 64 -2.01 -4.73 6.00
CA MET A 64 -1.08 -3.67 5.64
C MET A 64 -0.13 -3.33 6.77
N HIS A 65 1.14 -3.16 6.44
CA HIS A 65 2.18 -2.67 7.33
C HIS A 65 2.73 -1.37 6.78
N ASN A 66 2.87 -0.36 7.64
CA ASN A 66 3.42 0.94 7.28
C ASN A 66 4.66 1.21 8.13
N SER A 67 5.79 1.51 7.49
CA SER A 67 7.05 1.82 8.17
C SER A 67 6.96 3.01 9.12
N GLU A 68 5.99 3.91 8.92
CA GLU A 68 5.74 5.05 9.82
C GLU A 68 4.91 4.66 11.06
N TYR A 69 4.31 3.48 11.08
CA TYR A 69 3.58 2.90 12.20
C TYR A 69 4.10 1.48 12.50
N PRO A 70 5.38 1.35 12.90
CA PRO A 70 6.07 0.05 12.97
C PRO A 70 5.49 -0.92 14.02
N LEU A 71 4.67 -0.43 14.94
CA LEU A 71 4.01 -1.23 15.97
C LEU A 71 2.55 -1.58 15.62
N SER A 72 2.08 -1.16 14.45
CA SER A 72 0.69 -1.35 14.01
C SER A 72 0.61 -2.11 12.69
N CYS A 73 -0.39 -2.96 12.63
CA CYS A 73 -0.89 -3.62 11.43
C CYS A 73 -2.32 -3.10 11.17
N PHE A 74 -2.65 -2.87 9.91
CA PHE A 74 -3.96 -2.40 9.46
C PHE A 74 -4.62 -3.49 8.63
N ALA A 75 -5.77 -4.01 9.08
CA ALA A 75 -6.49 -5.05 8.35
C ALA A 75 -7.82 -4.51 7.82
N LEU A 76 -8.09 -4.71 6.53
CA LEU A 76 -9.32 -4.29 5.88
C LEU A 76 -10.02 -5.52 5.30
N PHE A 77 -11.21 -5.84 5.80
CA PHE A 77 -12.07 -6.82 5.18
C PHE A 77 -12.95 -6.15 4.14
N GLU A 78 -13.09 -6.74 2.96
CA GLU A 78 -13.86 -6.18 1.87
C GLU A 78 -15.34 -5.98 2.28
N ASN A 79 -15.83 -4.74 2.14
CA ASN A 79 -17.14 -4.28 2.63
C ASN A 79 -17.35 -4.51 4.15
N GLY A 80 -16.26 -4.58 4.92
CA GLY A 80 -16.24 -4.77 6.36
C GLY A 80 -15.50 -3.66 7.11
N PRO A 81 -15.26 -3.86 8.42
CA PRO A 81 -14.54 -2.88 9.22
C PRO A 81 -13.04 -2.83 8.85
N CYS A 82 -12.44 -1.66 9.07
CA CYS A 82 -10.99 -1.50 9.14
C CYS A 82 -10.54 -1.72 10.59
N LEU A 83 -9.57 -2.60 10.79
CA LEU A 83 -9.02 -2.97 12.09
C LEU A 83 -7.59 -2.43 12.20
N VAL A 84 -7.24 -1.96 13.39
CA VAL A 84 -5.86 -1.64 13.77
C VAL A 84 -5.45 -2.61 14.86
N ALA A 85 -4.37 -3.35 14.63
CA ALA A 85 -3.84 -4.35 15.55
C ALA A 85 -2.33 -4.17 15.70
N ASP A 86 -1.71 -4.95 16.58
CA ASP A 86 -0.26 -5.04 16.67
C ASP A 86 0.30 -6.06 15.65
N ALA A 87 1.62 -6.24 15.64
CA ALA A 87 2.28 -7.23 14.77
C ALA A 87 1.94 -8.70 15.10
N ASN A 88 1.27 -8.99 16.23
CA ASN A 88 0.82 -10.35 16.51
C ASN A 88 -0.37 -10.76 15.61
N PHE A 89 -0.98 -9.80 14.90
CA PHE A 89 -2.01 -10.09 13.92
C PHE A 89 -1.53 -11.04 12.81
N ASP A 90 -0.28 -10.94 12.36
CA ASP A 90 0.28 -11.87 11.37
C ASP A 90 0.29 -13.31 11.89
N THR A 91 0.63 -13.47 13.18
CA THR A 91 0.59 -14.78 13.84
C THR A 91 -0.83 -15.32 13.92
N LEU A 92 -1.82 -14.44 14.16
CA LEU A 92 -3.23 -14.82 14.10
C LEU A 92 -3.62 -15.27 12.68
N MET A 93 -3.19 -14.57 11.63
CA MET A 93 -3.49 -14.94 10.25
C MET A 93 -2.93 -16.33 9.88
N VAL A 94 -1.74 -16.68 10.37
CA VAL A 94 -1.17 -18.03 10.21
C VAL A 94 -2.04 -19.10 10.87
N LYS A 95 -2.57 -18.82 12.07
CA LYS A 95 -3.50 -19.74 12.77
C LYS A 95 -4.84 -19.86 12.04
N LEU A 96 -5.26 -18.81 11.35
CA LEU A 96 -6.51 -18.75 10.59
C LEU A 96 -6.36 -19.23 9.12
N LYS A 97 -5.26 -19.87 8.74
CA LYS A 97 -5.01 -20.33 7.34
C LYS A 97 -6.10 -21.22 6.72
N GLY A 98 -6.92 -21.89 7.56
CA GLY A 98 -8.07 -22.68 7.09
C GLY A 98 -9.24 -21.81 6.60
N PHE A 99 -9.29 -20.55 7.05
CA PHE A 99 -10.32 -19.56 6.72
C PHE A 99 -9.82 -18.50 5.75
N PHE A 100 -8.54 -18.14 5.84
CA PHE A 100 -7.90 -17.11 5.02
C PHE A 100 -6.68 -17.68 4.32
N GLN A 101 -6.76 -17.80 3.00
CA GLN A 101 -5.67 -18.29 2.16
C GLN A 101 -4.89 -17.12 1.59
N ASN A 102 -3.61 -17.01 1.94
CA ASN A 102 -2.73 -15.98 1.40
C ASN A 102 -2.60 -16.14 -0.13
N ALA A 103 -2.86 -15.06 -0.86
CA ALA A 103 -2.69 -14.99 -2.30
C ALA A 103 -1.19 -14.93 -2.63
N LYS A 104 -0.52 -16.09 -2.63
CA LYS A 104 0.92 -16.18 -2.93
C LYS A 104 1.24 -15.41 -4.22
N ALA A 105 2.31 -14.62 -4.18
CA ALA A 105 2.78 -13.72 -5.25
C ALA A 105 1.98 -12.42 -5.48
N ASN A 106 0.99 -12.09 -4.65
CA ASN A 106 0.24 -10.82 -4.72
C ASN A 106 0.60 -9.83 -3.60
N LYS A 107 1.82 -9.93 -3.03
CA LYS A 107 2.30 -8.88 -2.12
C LYS A 107 2.50 -7.59 -2.92
N ILE A 108 1.73 -6.57 -2.56
CA ILE A 108 1.83 -5.24 -3.13
C ILE A 108 2.67 -4.40 -2.18
N GLU A 109 3.58 -3.60 -2.71
CA GLU A 109 4.32 -2.62 -1.92
C GLU A 109 4.20 -1.24 -2.55
N SER A 110 4.17 -0.19 -1.73
CA SER A 110 4.44 1.18 -2.14
C SER A 110 5.62 1.69 -1.33
N ARG A 111 6.71 2.04 -2.02
CA ARG A 111 7.93 2.57 -1.39
C ARG A 111 8.35 3.84 -2.10
N GLY A 112 8.86 4.79 -1.34
CA GLY A 112 9.35 6.02 -1.94
C GLY A 112 9.81 7.08 -0.96
N THR A 113 9.86 8.31 -1.46
CA THR A 113 10.41 9.45 -0.75
C THR A 113 9.30 10.29 -0.13
N ARG A 114 9.55 10.78 1.08
CA ARG A 114 8.72 11.75 1.80
C ARG A 114 9.29 13.15 1.57
N TYR A 115 8.42 14.10 1.29
CA TYR A 115 8.74 15.51 1.12
C TYR A 115 7.87 16.35 2.05
N GLN A 116 8.40 17.44 2.59
CA GLN A 116 7.62 18.49 3.23
C GLN A 116 7.49 19.65 2.23
N TYR A 117 6.26 20.05 1.93
CA TYR A 117 5.99 21.25 1.14
C TYR A 117 5.02 22.13 1.91
N CYS A 118 5.49 23.30 2.36
CA CYS A 118 4.75 24.16 3.29
C CYS A 118 4.31 23.37 4.54
N ASP A 119 3.01 23.26 4.78
CA ASP A 119 2.37 22.52 5.88
C ASP A 119 1.94 21.09 5.48
N PHE A 120 2.25 20.65 4.26
CA PHE A 120 1.89 19.32 3.74
C PHE A 120 3.06 18.34 3.74
N LEU A 121 2.77 17.10 4.14
CA LEU A 121 3.67 15.97 3.94
C LEU A 121 3.27 15.24 2.65
N VAL A 122 4.11 15.30 1.63
CA VAL A 122 3.88 14.64 0.34
C VAL A 122 4.71 13.37 0.26
N LYS A 123 4.08 12.22 0.03
CA LYS A 123 4.77 10.94 -0.19
C LYS A 123 4.63 10.52 -1.64
N LEU A 124 5.76 10.40 -2.33
CA LEU A 124 5.83 9.95 -3.71
C LEU A 124 6.36 8.52 -3.75
N GLY A 125 5.48 7.56 -4.05
CA GLY A 125 5.75 6.13 -4.01
C GLY A 125 5.66 5.45 -5.37
N THR A 126 6.52 4.45 -5.57
CA THR A 126 6.38 3.46 -6.63
C THR A 126 5.61 2.27 -6.09
N VAL A 127 4.52 1.89 -6.75
CA VAL A 127 3.75 0.69 -6.42
C VAL A 127 4.34 -0.49 -7.17
N THR A 128 4.68 -1.57 -6.47
CA THR A 128 5.21 -2.81 -7.03
C THR A 128 4.33 -4.01 -6.64
N MET A 129 4.34 -5.04 -7.47
CA MET A 129 3.80 -6.36 -7.14
C MET A 129 4.87 -7.40 -7.51
N GLY A 130 5.46 -8.01 -6.48
CA GLY A 130 6.72 -8.73 -6.65
C GLY A 130 7.82 -7.82 -7.24
N PRO A 131 8.60 -8.27 -8.24
CA PRO A 131 9.67 -7.46 -8.83
C PRO A 131 9.16 -6.40 -9.83
N SER A 132 7.86 -6.37 -10.15
CA SER A 132 7.32 -5.54 -11.21
C SER A 132 6.71 -4.25 -10.68
N ALA A 133 7.18 -3.10 -11.19
CA ALA A 133 6.51 -1.82 -10.98
C ALA A 133 5.14 -1.81 -11.69
N ARG A 134 4.10 -1.42 -10.96
CA ARG A 134 2.70 -1.40 -11.41
C ARG A 134 2.11 0.00 -11.48
N GLY A 135 2.67 0.97 -10.76
CA GLY A 135 2.16 2.33 -10.79
C GLY A 135 2.89 3.30 -9.87
N ILE A 136 2.31 4.48 -9.73
CA ILE A 136 2.82 5.59 -8.92
C ILE A 136 1.70 6.00 -7.97
N SER A 137 2.00 6.09 -6.68
CA SER A 137 1.10 6.62 -5.65
C SER A 137 1.62 7.95 -5.13
N VAL A 138 0.75 8.93 -5.00
CA VAL A 138 1.01 10.17 -4.27
C VAL A 138 0.05 10.26 -3.09
N GLU A 139 0.60 10.44 -1.90
CA GLU A 139 -0.14 10.73 -0.67
C GLU A 139 0.17 12.14 -0.21
N VAL A 140 -0.85 12.90 0.20
CA VAL A 140 -0.74 14.24 0.80
C VAL A 140 -1.56 14.28 2.08
#